data_AF-A0A950PMJ4-F1
#
_entry.id   AF-A0A950PMJ4-F1
#
_cell.length_a   1.000
_cell.length_b   1.000
_cell.length_c   1.000
_cell.angle_alpha   90.00
_cell.angle_beta   90.00
_cell.angle_gamma   90.00
#
_symmetry.space_group_name_H-M   'P 1'
#
loop_
_entity.id
_entity.type
_entity.pdbx_description
1 polymer ?
#
loop_
_entity_poly.entity_id
_entity_poly.type
_entity_poly.pdbx_seq_one_letter_code
_entity_poly.pdbx_strand_id
1 'polypeptide(L)' 'MLPQAAAVHVQLLDGRRTRWPHLELTATDAVGAEVRVNRAQALTAARAVIRTHPDASWQRGHTFDLRTALLDGGAV' A
#
# COMPACT_ATOMS: atom_id res chain seq x y z
N MET A 1 -13.27 -2.25 0.57
CA MET A 1 -13.34 -0.80 0.85
C MET A 1 -12.65 -0.51 2.16
N LEU A 2 -11.81 0.53 2.21
CA LEU A 2 -11.05 0.99 3.39
C LEU A 2 -11.61 2.36 3.84
N PRO A 3 -12.82 2.42 4.42
CA PRO A 3 -13.58 3.67 4.54
C PRO A 3 -12.94 4.71 5.47
N GLN A 4 -12.07 4.30 6.40
CA GLN A 4 -11.40 5.19 7.36
C GLN A 4 -9.96 5.54 6.93
N ALA A 5 -9.43 4.91 5.87
CA ALA A 5 -8.08 5.15 5.42
C ALA A 5 -8.04 6.33 4.43
N ALA A 6 -7.12 7.26 4.65
CA ALA A 6 -6.80 8.32 3.69
C ALA A 6 -5.59 7.94 2.82
N ALA A 7 -4.65 7.17 3.35
CA ALA A 7 -3.50 6.69 2.61
C ALA A 7 -3.18 5.24 2.97
N VAL A 8 -2.49 4.56 2.05
CA VAL A 8 -1.95 3.22 2.29
C VAL A 8 -0.48 3.19 1.93
N HIS A 9 0.33 2.59 2.79
CA HIS A 9 1.72 2.29 2.52
C HIS A 9 1.82 0.83 2.04
N VAL A 10 2.45 0.60 0.89
CA VAL A 10 2.51 -0.72 0.23
C VAL A 10 3.95 -1.07 -0.09
N GLN A 11 4.36 -2.29 0.27
CA GLN A 11 5.68 -2.83 -0.05
C GLN A 11 5.65 -4.34 -0.27
N LEU A 12 6.57 -4.83 -1.10
CA LEU A 12 6.97 -6.23 -1.17
C LEU A 12 8.20 -6.43 -0.29
N LEU A 13 8.03 -7.19 0.77
CA LEU A 13 9.14 -7.61 1.61
C LEU A 13 9.90 -8.72 0.91
N ASP A 14 11.20 -8.50 0.79
CA ASP A 14 12.12 -9.40 0.12
C ASP A 14 12.15 -10.76 0.84
N GLY A 15 11.80 -11.80 0.09
CA GLY A 15 11.68 -13.18 0.59
C GLY A 15 13.03 -13.85 0.85
N ARG A 16 14.03 -13.17 1.42
CA ARG A 16 15.34 -13.81 1.68
C ARG A 16 15.23 -15.10 2.53
N ARG A 17 14.10 -15.29 3.23
CA ARG A 17 13.74 -16.54 3.95
C ARG A 17 12.58 -17.33 3.32
N THR A 18 11.92 -16.81 2.30
CA THR A 18 10.69 -17.38 1.72
C THR A 18 10.68 -17.26 0.19
N ARG A 19 10.27 -18.33 -0.48
CA ARG A 19 10.36 -18.44 -1.95
C ARG A 19 9.56 -17.39 -2.73
N TRP A 20 8.70 -16.64 -2.05
CA TRP A 20 7.81 -15.64 -2.62
C TRP A 20 7.85 -14.35 -1.79
N PRO A 21 7.91 -13.18 -2.44
CA PRO A 21 7.89 -11.90 -1.73
C PRO A 21 6.57 -11.74 -0.96
N HIS A 22 6.66 -11.20 0.25
CA HIS A 22 5.50 -10.99 1.10
C HIS A 22 4.93 -9.59 0.87
N LEU A 23 3.64 -9.53 0.54
CA LEU A 23 2.95 -8.26 0.37
C LEU A 23 2.49 -7.72 1.72
N GLU A 24 2.91 -6.51 2.04
CA GLU A 24 2.52 -5.77 3.23
C GLU A 24 1.77 -4.50 2.84
N LEU A 25 0.75 -4.18 3.64
CA LEU A 25 0.03 -2.92 3.54
C LEU A 25 -0.34 -2.42 4.93
N THR A 26 0.02 -1.17 5.19
CA THR A 26 -0.41 -0.41 6.37
C THR A 26 -1.31 0.72 5.90
N ALA A 27 -2.38 1.01 6.64
CA ALA A 27 -3.32 2.08 6.30
C ALA A 27 -3.25 3.16 7.35
N THR A 28 -3.34 4.43 6.94
CA THR A 28 -3.44 5.58 7.83
C THR A 28 -4.67 6.42 7.49
N ASP A 29 -5.28 7.04 8.49
CA ASP A 29 -6.36 7.99 8.31
C ASP A 29 -5.84 9.37 7.87
N ALA A 30 -6.75 10.35 7.77
CA ALA A 30 -6.42 11.70 7.31
C ALA A 30 -5.55 12.50 8.29
N VAL A 31 -5.46 12.10 9.56
CA VAL A 31 -4.59 12.71 10.57
C VAL A 31 -3.29 11.90 10.78
N GLY A 32 -3.08 10.84 9.99
CA GLY A 32 -1.88 10.00 10.02
C GLY A 32 -1.92 8.89 11.06
N ALA A 33 -3.06 8.64 11.71
CA ALA A 33 -3.19 7.54 12.66
C ALA A 33 -3.38 6.20 11.92
N GLU A 34 -2.78 5.14 12.44
CA GLU A 34 -2.90 3.80 11.83
C GLU A 34 -4.33 3.28 11.94
N VAL A 35 -4.86 2.81 10.80
CA VAL A 35 -6.18 2.21 10.70
C VAL A 35 -6.03 0.70 10.63
N ARG A 36 -6.70 0.00 11.53
CA ARG A 36 -6.68 -1.47 11.53
C ARG A 36 -7.38 -2.00 10.28
N VAL A 37 -6.62 -2.69 9.45
CA VAL A 37 -7.12 -3.38 8.26
C VAL A 37 -6.97 -4.89 8.43
N ASN A 38 -7.98 -5.65 8.03
CA ASN A 38 -7.84 -7.10 8.04
C ASN A 38 -6.98 -7.57 6.85
N ARG A 39 -6.46 -8.79 6.94
CA ARG A 39 -5.56 -9.35 5.92
C ARG A 39 -6.18 -9.37 4.51
N ALA A 40 -7.47 -9.69 4.39
CA ALA A 40 -8.13 -9.76 3.08
C ALA A 40 -8.26 -8.37 2.44
N GLN A 41 -8.59 -7.34 3.23
CA GLN A 41 -8.63 -5.95 2.81
C GLN A 41 -7.25 -5.46 2.40
N ALA A 42 -6.23 -5.71 3.23
CA ALA A 42 -4.85 -5.34 2.95
C ALA A 42 -4.36 -5.94 1.63
N LEU A 43 -4.51 -7.25 1.43
CA LEU A 43 -4.08 -7.91 0.19
C LEU A 43 -4.87 -7.44 -1.03
N THR A 44 -6.17 -7.20 -0.89
CA THR A 44 -7.01 -6.72 -2.01
C THR A 44 -6.61 -5.31 -2.43
N ALA A 45 -6.44 -4.39 -1.47
CA ALA A 45 -6.04 -3.02 -1.74
C ALA A 45 -4.61 -2.94 -2.29
N ALA A 46 -3.67 -3.65 -1.68
CA ALA A 46 -2.28 -3.68 -2.11
C ALA A 46 -2.14 -4.19 -3.56
N ARG A 47 -2.83 -5.28 -3.91
CA ARG A 47 -2.85 -5.80 -5.29
C ARG A 47 -3.49 -4.83 -6.28
N ALA A 48 -4.51 -4.09 -5.86
CA ALA A 48 -5.11 -3.07 -6.72
C ALA A 48 -4.10 -1.95 -7.01
N VAL A 49 -3.42 -1.43 -5.99
CA VAL A 49 -2.40 -0.39 -6.10
C VAL A 49 -1.20 -0.84 -6.96
N ILE A 50 -0.70 -2.06 -6.74
CA ILE A 50 0.40 -2.63 -7.54
C ILE A 50 0.02 -2.74 -9.01
N ARG A 51 -1.22 -3.18 -9.30
CA ARG A 51 -1.68 -3.31 -10.69
C ARG A 51 -1.88 -1.97 -11.39
N THR A 52 -2.19 -0.90 -10.66
CA THR A 52 -2.35 0.43 -11.26
C THR A 52 -1.02 1.15 -11.48
N HIS A 53 0.05 0.77 -10.77
CA HIS A 53 1.40 1.34 -10.92
C HIS A 53 2.43 0.22 -11.17
N PRO A 54 2.37 -0.45 -12.34
CA PRO A 54 3.23 -1.60 -12.62
C PRO A 54 4.73 -1.26 -12.66
N ASP A 55 5.07 0.00 -12.95
CA ASP A 55 6.45 0.46 -13.12
C ASP A 55 7.12 0.88 -11.80
N ALA A 56 6.39 0.92 -10.70
CA ALA A 56 6.94 1.27 -9.39
C ALA A 56 7.82 0.16 -8.81
N SER A 57 8.88 0.53 -8.10
CA SER A 57 9.80 -0.41 -7.46
C SER A 57 9.26 -0.85 -6.11
N TRP A 58 8.35 -1.83 -6.11
CA TRP A 58 7.70 -2.35 -4.89
C TRP A 58 8.64 -3.01 -3.87
N GLN A 59 9.92 -3.17 -4.18
CA GLN A 59 10.95 -3.54 -3.20
C GLN A 59 11.26 -2.40 -2.22
N ARG A 60 10.76 -1.19 -2.50
CA ARG A 60 10.69 -0.07 -1.57
C ARG A 60 9.22 0.18 -1.22
N GLY A 61 9.00 0.70 -0.03
CA GLY A 61 7.67 1.11 0.40
C GLY A 61 7.23 2.38 -0.29
N HIS A 62 6.01 2.35 -0.84
CA HIS A 62 5.37 3.46 -1.52
C HIS A 62 4.08 3.84 -0.80
N THR A 63 3.80 5.14 -0.74
CA THR A 63 2.56 5.64 -0.14
C THR A 63 1.58 6.03 -1.23
N PHE A 64 0.42 5.39 -1.24
CA PHE A 64 -0.66 5.72 -2.15
C PHE A 64 -1.74 6.50 -1.39
N ASP A 65 -1.99 7.73 -1.82
CA ASP A 65 -3.06 8.56 -1.28
C ASP A 65 -4.39 8.16 -1.93
N LEU A 66 -5.32 7.66 -1.11
CA LEU A 66 -6.64 7.19 -1.55
C LEU A 66 -7.56 8.35 -1.95
N ARG A 67 -7.26 9.59 -1.54
CA ARG A 67 -8.05 10.80 -1.81
C ARG A 67 -7.68 11.41 -3.15
N THR A 68 -6.39 11.42 -3.47
CA THR A 68 -5.86 12.00 -4.71
C THR A 68 -5.54 10.96 -5.78
N ALA A 69 -5.53 9.67 -5.42
CA ALA A 69 -5.10 8.56 -6.26
C ALA A 69 -3.66 8.71 -6.77
N LEU A 70 -2.78 9.34 -5.97
CA LEU A 70 -1.39 9.56 -6.30
C LEU A 70 -0.47 8.63 -5.50
N LEU A 71 0.52 8.06 -6.18
CA LEU A 71 1.63 7.36 -5.55
C LEU A 71 2.73 8.37 -5.16
N ASP A 72 3.28 8.22 -3.96
CA ASP A 72 4.31 9.05 -3.34
C ASP A 72 4.00 10.55 -3.34
N GLY A 73 2.71 10.90 -3.24
CA GLY A 73 2.24 12.28 -3.17
C GLY A 73 2.17 13.02 -4.51
N GLY A 74 2.48 12.36 -5.63
CA GLY A 74 2.55 12.99 -6.95
C GLY A 74 3.76 13.90 -7.07
N ALA A 75 4.66 13.58 -7.99
CA ALA A 75 5.74 14.49 -8.35
C ALA A 75 5.15 15.84 -8.81
N VAL A 76 5.55 16.92 -8.13
CA VAL A 76 5.49 18.29 -8.64
C VAL A 76 6.84 18.61 -9.28
#